data_AF-A0A6B1GQD5-F1
#
_entry.id   AF-A0A6B1GQD5-F1
#
_cell.length_a   1.000
_cell.length_b   1.000
_cell.length_c   1.000
_cell.angle_alpha   90.00
_cell.angle_beta   90.00
_cell.angle_gamma   90.00
#
_symmetry.space_group_name_H-M   'P 1'
#
loop_
_entity.id
_entity.type
_entity.pdbx_description
1 polymer ?
#
loop_
_entity_poly.entity_id
_entity_poly.type
_entity_poly.pdbx_seq_one_letter_code
_entity_poly.pdbx_strand_id
1 'polypeptide(L)'
;MLQGSERGHAKDRQTKDGGESMKRGRRLSNAIATRKSVVTAPRRFSKVQRNEPCPCGSGRKYKDCCFDKGEAFLRKLERQRYKEQQKADGTPWYVRWLT
;
A
#
# COMPACT_ATOMS: atom_id res chain seq x y z
N MET A 1 13.91 -40.42 -32.28
CA MET A 1 13.75 -39.07 -32.86
C MET A 1 12.29 -38.98 -33.31
N LEU A 2 11.45 -38.02 -32.96
CA LEU A 2 11.65 -36.58 -32.77
C LEU A 2 10.70 -36.06 -31.68
N GLN A 3 11.24 -35.17 -30.85
CA GLN A 3 10.49 -34.17 -30.08
C GLN A 3 9.91 -33.14 -31.07
N GLY A 4 8.71 -32.63 -30.81
CA GLY A 4 8.10 -31.59 -31.66
C GLY A 4 7.04 -30.81 -30.89
N SER A 5 7.48 -29.72 -30.27
CA SER A 5 6.73 -28.77 -29.46
C SER A 5 6.30 -27.57 -30.30
N GLU A 6 5.00 -27.31 -30.49
CA GLU A 6 4.58 -26.04 -31.12
C GLU A 6 3.31 -25.48 -30.46
N ARG A 7 3.53 -24.60 -29.47
CA ARG A 7 2.49 -23.68 -28.95
C ARG A 7 2.50 -22.42 -29.81
N GLY A 8 1.61 -22.34 -30.78
CA GLY A 8 1.37 -21.11 -31.55
C GLY A 8 0.56 -20.09 -30.76
N HIS A 9 1.11 -18.89 -30.53
CA HIS A 9 0.38 -17.72 -30.07
C HIS A 9 -0.12 -16.95 -31.30
N ALA A 10 -1.43 -16.99 -31.57
CA ALA A 10 -2.08 -16.16 -32.57
C ALA A 10 -2.16 -14.71 -32.07
N LYS A 11 -1.68 -13.76 -32.87
CA LYS A 11 -1.82 -12.31 -32.63
C LYS A 11 -2.95 -11.78 -33.50
N ASP A 12 -4.12 -11.58 -32.93
CA ASP A 12 -5.24 -10.95 -33.63
C ASP A 12 -5.04 -9.43 -33.68
N ARG A 13 -4.70 -8.97 -34.89
CA ARG A 13 -4.57 -7.56 -35.27
C ARG A 13 -5.89 -7.13 -35.91
N GLN A 14 -6.72 -6.45 -35.12
CA GLN A 14 -7.42 -5.20 -35.42
C GLN A 14 -7.89 -4.96 -36.88
N THR A 15 -9.18 -4.70 -37.09
CA THR A 15 -9.75 -3.36 -37.37
C THR A 15 -11.18 -3.44 -37.95
N LYS A 16 -11.85 -2.28 -37.87
CA LYS A 16 -13.02 -1.80 -38.65
C LYS A 16 -14.38 -2.11 -38.06
N ASP A 17 -15.39 -1.26 -38.11
CA ASP A 17 -15.62 0.18 -38.35
C ASP A 17 -17.14 0.29 -38.16
N GLY A 18 -17.68 1.32 -37.50
CA GLY A 18 -19.13 1.57 -37.59
C GLY A 18 -19.82 2.19 -36.38
N GLY A 19 -19.67 3.51 -36.24
CA GLY A 19 -20.72 4.47 -35.88
C GLY A 19 -21.67 4.19 -34.71
N GLU A 20 -21.40 4.79 -33.55
CA GLU A 20 -22.43 5.05 -32.53
C GLU A 20 -22.59 6.55 -32.25
N SER A 21 -23.63 7.09 -32.90
CA SER A 21 -24.61 8.03 -32.35
C SER A 21 -24.14 9.16 -31.42
N MET A 22 -23.91 10.32 -32.05
CA MET A 22 -24.20 11.67 -31.57
C MET A 22 -25.25 11.76 -30.43
N LYS A 23 -24.82 11.72 -29.17
CA LYS A 23 -25.64 12.18 -28.03
C LYS A 23 -24.89 13.26 -27.25
N ARG A 24 -25.40 14.48 -27.42
CA ARG A 24 -25.02 15.76 -26.83
C ARG A 24 -24.82 15.67 -25.31
N GLY A 25 -23.73 16.26 -24.79
CA GLY A 25 -23.72 16.69 -23.38
C GLY A 25 -22.36 16.94 -22.73
N ARG A 26 -22.20 18.18 -22.24
CA ARG A 26 -21.15 18.74 -21.35
C ARG A 26 -19.77 19.00 -21.96
N ARG A 27 -19.51 20.29 -22.24
CA ARG A 27 -18.16 20.85 -22.29
C ARG A 27 -17.48 20.58 -20.93
N LEU A 28 -16.46 19.73 -20.91
CA LEU A 28 -15.53 19.65 -19.79
C LEU A 28 -14.66 20.91 -19.86
N SER A 29 -14.99 21.92 -19.06
CA SER A 29 -14.08 23.04 -18.82
C SER A 29 -12.79 22.48 -18.22
N ASN A 30 -11.66 22.70 -18.91
CA ASN A 30 -10.32 22.38 -18.43
C ASN A 30 -9.98 23.28 -17.23
N ALA A 31 -10.47 22.95 -16.05
CA ALA A 31 -10.02 23.52 -14.78
C ALA A 31 -8.87 22.69 -14.21
N ILE A 32 -7.74 22.59 -14.94
CA ILE A 32 -6.47 22.05 -14.42
C ILE A 32 -5.68 23.21 -13.80
N ALA A 33 -6.25 23.90 -12.81
CA ALA A 33 -5.56 25.03 -12.17
C ALA A 33 -5.36 24.89 -10.65
N THR A 34 -5.88 23.85 -9.99
CA THR A 34 -5.73 23.73 -8.52
C THR A 34 -5.69 22.29 -8.00
N ARG A 35 -5.06 21.35 -8.72
CA ARG A 35 -4.73 20.04 -8.10
C ARG A 35 -3.50 20.22 -7.20
N LYS A 36 -3.71 20.69 -5.96
CA LYS A 36 -2.68 20.69 -4.92
C LYS A 36 -2.13 19.27 -4.82
N SER A 37 -0.88 19.07 -5.25
CA SER A 37 -0.24 17.76 -5.23
C SER A 37 -0.27 17.25 -3.79
N VAL A 38 -0.96 16.13 -3.56
CA VAL A 38 -0.93 15.47 -2.27
C VAL A 38 0.48 14.91 -2.14
N VAL A 39 1.37 15.65 -1.48
CA VAL A 39 2.69 15.14 -1.09
C VAL A 39 2.41 14.00 -0.13
N THR A 40 2.39 12.79 -0.66
CA THR A 40 2.27 11.59 0.15
C THR A 40 3.58 11.48 0.90
N ALA A 41 3.58 11.81 2.19
CA ALA A 41 4.77 11.75 3.02
C ALA A 41 5.42 10.37 2.84
N PRO A 42 6.76 10.30 2.69
CA PRO A 42 7.44 9.01 2.57
C PRO A 42 7.09 8.19 3.80
N ARG A 43 6.76 6.91 3.59
CA ARG A 43 6.46 5.99 4.68
C ARG A 43 7.72 5.88 5.54
N ARG A 44 7.79 6.64 6.64
CA ARG A 44 8.87 6.57 7.62
C ARG A 44 8.62 5.34 8.50
N PHE A 45 8.95 4.16 8.00
CA PHE A 45 9.07 2.98 8.86
C PHE A 45 10.49 2.92 9.42
N SER A 46 10.59 2.65 10.72
CA SER A 46 11.87 2.34 11.36
C SER A 46 12.38 1.02 10.77
N LYS A 47 13.39 1.10 9.90
CA LYS A 47 14.05 -0.07 9.31
C LYS A 47 14.87 -0.77 10.39
N VAL A 48 14.30 -1.80 11.00
CA VAL A 48 15.01 -2.65 11.97
C VAL A 48 16.09 -3.45 11.23
N GLN A 49 17.32 -3.38 11.73
CA GLN A 49 18.45 -4.11 11.19
C GLN A 49 18.41 -5.59 11.61
N ARG A 50 19.02 -6.47 10.81
CA ARG A 50 18.98 -7.94 11.03
C ARG A 50 19.50 -8.37 12.41
N ASN A 51 20.52 -7.70 12.93
CA ASN A 51 21.15 -8.07 14.21
C ASN A 51 20.57 -7.34 15.42
N GLU A 52 19.66 -6.38 15.23
CA GLU A 52 19.03 -5.66 16.33
C GLU A 52 18.09 -6.56 17.14
N PRO A 53 17.85 -6.25 18.42
CA PRO A 53 16.85 -6.97 19.21
C PRO A 53 15.48 -6.89 18.53
N CYS A 54 14.76 -8.01 18.51
CA CYS A 54 13.48 -8.09 17.84
C CYS A 54 12.46 -7.22 18.57
N PRO A 55 11.74 -6.32 17.87
CA PRO A 55 10.85 -5.36 18.52
C PRO A 55 9.55 -6.01 19.04
N CYS A 56 9.37 -7.32 18.85
CA CYS A 56 8.27 -8.12 19.40
C CYS A 56 8.39 -8.41 20.91
N GLY A 57 9.54 -8.09 21.53
CA GLY A 57 9.78 -8.34 22.96
C GLY A 57 10.38 -9.71 23.28
N SER A 58 10.79 -10.50 22.29
CA SER A 58 11.37 -11.84 22.51
C SER A 58 12.83 -11.83 23.01
N GLY A 59 13.52 -10.69 22.96
CA GLY A 59 14.93 -10.56 23.31
C GLY A 59 15.92 -11.19 22.30
N ARG A 60 15.43 -11.88 21.26
CA ARG A 60 16.26 -12.49 20.21
C ARG A 60 16.62 -11.48 19.12
N LYS A 61 17.69 -11.74 18.33
CA LYS A 61 18.01 -10.92 17.15
C LYS A 61 16.87 -10.97 16.14
N TYR A 62 16.62 -9.87 15.42
CA TYR A 62 15.51 -9.75 14.47
C TYR A 62 15.54 -10.84 13.40
N LYS A 63 16.74 -11.10 12.84
CA LYS A 63 17.02 -12.17 11.87
C LYS A 63 16.56 -13.56 12.32
N ASP A 64 16.64 -13.83 13.62
CA ASP A 64 16.34 -15.15 14.19
C ASP A 64 14.87 -15.23 14.68
N CYS A 65 14.11 -14.12 14.68
CA CYS A 65 12.79 -14.06 15.31
C CYS A 65 11.65 -13.71 14.36
N CYS A 66 11.62 -12.50 13.81
CA CYS A 66 10.49 -12.02 12.99
C CYS A 66 10.91 -11.59 11.58
N PHE A 67 12.12 -11.93 11.18
CA PHE A 67 12.70 -11.54 9.90
C PHE A 67 11.85 -11.98 8.70
N ASP A 68 11.36 -13.22 8.71
CA ASP A 68 10.53 -13.77 7.63
C ASP A 68 9.22 -13.00 7.43
N LYS A 69 8.75 -12.29 8.47
CA LYS A 69 7.53 -11.49 8.42
C LYS A 69 7.77 -10.09 7.84
N GLY A 70 9.03 -9.65 7.76
CA GLY A 70 9.45 -8.41 7.11
C GLY A 70 8.75 -7.14 7.57
N GLU A 71 8.57 -6.19 6.64
CA GLU A 71 7.96 -4.88 6.91
C GLU A 71 6.49 -4.96 7.36
N ALA A 72 5.75 -5.98 6.92
CA ALA A 72 4.36 -6.17 7.31
C ALA A 72 4.22 -6.36 8.83
N PHE A 73 5.17 -7.05 9.44
CA PHE A 73 5.25 -7.21 10.89
C PHE A 73 5.58 -5.90 11.61
N LEU A 74 6.60 -5.16 11.14
CA LEU A 74 6.99 -3.88 11.74
C LEU A 74 5.82 -2.89 11.77
N ARG A 75 5.05 -2.81 10.68
CA ARG A 75 3.86 -1.95 10.58
C ARG A 75 2.77 -2.35 11.57
N LYS A 76 2.55 -3.66 11.75
CA LYS A 76 1.55 -4.17 12.71
C LYS A 76 1.98 -3.82 14.14
N LEU A 77 3.26 -3.98 14.44
CA LEU A 77 3.82 -3.70 15.75
C LEU A 77 3.76 -2.20 16.08
N GLU A 78 4.13 -1.32 15.14
CA GLU A 78 4.03 0.14 15.30
C GLU A 78 2.59 0.58 15.59
N ARG A 79 1.61 0.01 14.87
CA ARG A 79 0.19 0.24 15.13
C ARG A 79 -0.24 -0.21 16.53
N GLN A 80 0.29 -1.32 17.03
CA GLN A 80 -0.01 -1.80 18.38
C GLN A 80 0.56 -0.84 19.44
N ARG A 81 1.83 -0.44 19.29
CA ARG A 81 2.48 0.51 20.20
C ARG A 81 1.76 1.86 20.28
N TYR A 82 1.30 2.39 19.14
CA TYR A 82 0.52 3.62 19.12
C TYR A 82 -0.79 3.50 19.91
N LYS A 83 -1.51 2.38 19.77
CA LYS A 83 -2.74 2.12 20.54
C LYS A 83 -2.46 1.98 22.03
N GLU A 84 -1.35 1.35 22.39
CA GLU A 84 -0.91 1.22 23.79
C GLU A 84 -0.52 2.57 24.38
N GLN A 85 0.17 3.43 23.64
CA GLN A 85 0.43 4.82 24.02
C GLN A 85 -0.87 5.59 24.27
N GLN A 86 -1.85 5.52 23.36
CA GLN A 86 -3.16 6.18 23.58
C GLN A 86 -3.87 5.69 24.85
N LYS A 87 -3.73 4.40 25.21
CA LYS A 87 -4.24 3.86 26.47
C LYS A 87 -3.45 4.38 27.67
N ALA A 88 -2.13 4.46 27.57
CA ALA A 88 -1.24 4.92 28.63
C ALA A 88 -1.39 6.42 28.90
N ASP A 89 -1.51 7.24 27.85
CA ASP A 89 -1.78 8.68 27.93
C ASP A 89 -3.21 8.97 28.43
N GLY A 90 -4.01 7.93 28.71
CA GLY A 90 -5.39 8.10 29.17
C GLY A 90 -6.22 8.88 28.17
N THR A 91 -6.00 8.68 26.86
CA THR A 91 -6.82 9.26 25.79
C THR A 91 -7.83 8.22 25.29
N PRO A 92 -8.94 7.96 26.01
CA PRO A 92 -10.06 7.23 25.46
C PRO A 92 -10.53 7.82 24.13
N TRP A 93 -11.01 6.95 23.24
CA TRP A 93 -11.67 7.36 22.01
C TRP A 93 -12.85 8.33 22.22
N TYR A 94 -13.39 8.45 23.45
CA TYR A 94 -14.52 9.32 23.80
C TYR A 94 -14.16 10.72 24.30
N VAL A 95 -12.91 11.00 24.72
CA VAL A 95 -12.59 12.31 25.35
C VAL A 95 -12.49 13.47 24.34
N ARG A 96 -12.52 13.17 23.04
CA ARG A 96 -12.52 14.19 21.95
C ARG A 96 -13.81 14.99 21.82
N TRP A 97 -14.83 14.70 22.63
CA TRP A 97 -16.13 15.40 22.65
C TRP A 97 -16.43 16.11 23.99
N LEU A 98 -15.51 16.07 24.97
CA LEU A 98 -15.74 16.57 26.33
C LEU A 98 -14.78 17.71 26.75
N THR A 99 -13.99 18.24 25.81
CA THR A 99 -13.17 19.45 25.95
C THR A 99 -13.42 20.35 24.77
#